data_AF-A0AB39JY64-F1
#
_entry.id   AF-A0AB39JY64-F1
#
_cell.length_a   1.000
_cell.length_b   1.000
_cell.length_c   1.000
_cell.angle_alpha   90.00
_cell.angle_beta   90.00
_cell.angle_gamma   90.00
#
_symmetry.space_group_name_H-M   'P 1'
#
loop_
_entity.id
_entity.type
_entity.pdbx_description
1 polymer ?
#
loop_
_entity_poly.entity_id
_entity_poly.type
_entity_poly.pdbx_seq_one_letter_code
_entity_poly.pdbx_strand_id
1 'polypeptide(L)'
;MISTTVKKSLNKLKFHREIELPDFASKNSIPIRHLNIGFDGKEIDVRFYMDNQFATMFFATLSVFLTYGEDLVIETARHHRDFIQDPILKQRVTSLIGQEAIHSKLHNEYNDALQDTEYPVALYRFLGSNFFKYVFLKFPQPLKLSMMAGIEHFTAVLAEYMMKHEKNFYYSDDAKSRALWMWHMLEESEHKDIAYDVYQLLNGSYPLRASGFFLALFTILGLIPATTLFVPVLRKPQEMLTRKFWKDAGRGVGLIFGPKDGVFGSTIGQILDYLRPDFHPNDHDTTEYLEYYKNKLLSEGGAIAPYFVKELTPPVRMS
;
A
#
# COMPACT_ATOMS: atom_id res chain seq x y z
N MET A 1 -10.35 -44.26 32.83
CA MET A 1 -9.38 -44.56 31.75
C MET A 1 -9.94 -44.04 30.43
N ILE A 2 -9.82 -42.74 30.20
CA ILE A 2 -10.11 -42.15 28.89
C ILE A 2 -8.82 -42.25 28.10
N SER A 3 -8.91 -43.02 27.02
CA SER A 3 -7.83 -43.63 26.28
C SER A 3 -6.76 -42.64 25.79
N THR A 4 -5.50 -43.02 26.01
CA THR A 4 -4.27 -42.48 25.42
C THR A 4 -4.31 -42.35 23.89
N THR A 5 -5.30 -42.93 23.22
CA THR A 5 -5.56 -42.81 21.79
C THR A 5 -6.04 -41.40 21.38
N VAL A 6 -6.75 -40.66 22.23
CA VAL A 6 -7.23 -39.30 21.89
C VAL A 6 -6.08 -38.29 21.91
N LYS A 7 -5.10 -38.44 22.81
CA LYS A 7 -3.89 -37.60 22.84
C LYS A 7 -2.97 -37.80 21.63
N LYS A 8 -2.96 -38.98 21.03
CA LYS A 8 -2.15 -39.27 19.81
C LYS A 8 -2.74 -38.69 18.52
N SER A 9 -4.06 -38.45 18.48
CA SER A 9 -4.74 -37.89 17.30
C SER A 9 -4.53 -36.38 17.17
N LEU A 10 -4.45 -35.65 18.28
CA LEU A 10 -4.25 -34.19 18.29
C LEU A 10 -2.82 -33.74 17.93
N ASN A 11 -1.83 -34.63 18.03
CA ASN A 11 -0.43 -34.34 17.67
C ASN A 11 -0.11 -34.50 16.16
N LYS A 12 -1.10 -34.79 15.32
CA LYS A 12 -0.92 -34.98 13.86
C LYS A 12 -1.36 -33.80 12.99
N LEU A 13 -1.91 -32.74 13.55
CA LEU A 13 -2.03 -31.45 12.84
C LEU A 13 -0.78 -30.61 13.10
N LYS A 14 0.34 -31.03 12.52
CA LYS A 14 1.48 -30.12 12.31
C LYS A 14 1.02 -29.07 11.29
N PHE A 15 0.44 -27.97 11.76
CA PHE A 15 0.21 -26.76 10.95
C PHE A 15 1.51 -26.01 10.61
N HIS A 16 2.67 -26.53 11.01
CA HIS A 16 3.97 -25.98 10.65
C HIS A 16 4.43 -26.68 9.37
N ARG A 17 3.92 -26.21 8.23
CA ARG A 17 4.70 -26.33 6.99
C ARG A 17 5.78 -25.27 7.14
N GLU A 18 7.04 -25.70 7.29
CA GLU A 18 8.16 -24.77 7.18
C GLU A 18 8.09 -24.18 5.78
N ILE A 19 7.77 -22.88 5.70
CA ILE A 19 7.84 -22.15 4.44
C ILE A 19 9.32 -21.94 4.20
N GLU A 20 9.85 -22.56 3.14
CA GLU A 20 11.23 -22.34 2.73
C GLU A 20 11.39 -20.85 2.40
N LEU A 21 12.27 -20.18 3.13
CA LEU A 21 12.65 -18.82 2.81
C LEU A 21 13.40 -18.82 1.47
N PRO A 22 13.20 -17.80 0.63
CA PRO A 22 13.91 -17.70 -0.63
C PRO A 22 15.42 -17.55 -0.39
N ASP A 23 16.23 -17.97 -1.37
CA ASP A 23 17.63 -17.61 -1.41
C ASP A 23 17.78 -16.10 -1.66
N PHE A 24 18.04 -15.34 -0.60
CA PHE A 24 18.18 -13.89 -0.67
C PHE A 24 19.33 -13.44 -1.56
N ALA A 25 20.36 -14.28 -1.78
CA ALA A 25 21.47 -13.94 -2.67
C ALA A 25 21.03 -13.78 -4.15
N SER A 26 19.91 -14.40 -4.52
CA SER A 26 19.31 -14.28 -5.86
C SER A 26 18.43 -13.04 -6.04
N LYS A 27 18.16 -12.29 -4.97
CA LYS A 27 17.24 -11.14 -4.99
C LYS A 27 17.95 -9.87 -5.45
N ASN A 28 17.27 -9.14 -6.33
CA ASN A 28 17.73 -7.83 -6.77
C ASN A 28 17.62 -6.79 -5.64
N SER A 29 18.58 -5.88 -5.59
CA SER A 29 18.47 -4.66 -4.78
C SER A 29 17.39 -3.75 -5.36
N ILE A 30 16.64 -3.08 -4.49
CA ILE A 30 15.68 -2.04 -4.90
C ILE A 30 16.30 -0.67 -4.58
N PRO A 31 16.30 0.30 -5.51
CA PRO A 31 16.97 1.57 -5.29
C PRO A 31 16.02 2.63 -4.72
N ILE A 32 16.52 3.52 -3.86
CA ILE A 32 15.72 4.63 -3.33
C ILE A 32 15.75 5.78 -4.33
N ARG A 33 14.57 6.16 -4.86
CA ARG A 33 14.43 7.27 -5.80
C ARG A 33 13.92 8.51 -5.09
N HIS A 34 14.58 9.63 -5.35
CA HIS A 34 14.15 10.93 -4.86
C HIS A 34 13.46 11.69 -5.99
N LEU A 35 12.23 12.12 -5.74
CA LEU A 35 11.49 13.02 -6.62
C LEU A 35 11.28 14.39 -5.96
N ASN A 36 11.08 15.40 -6.80
CA ASN A 36 10.61 16.72 -6.40
C ASN A 36 9.46 17.14 -7.33
N ILE A 37 8.23 16.77 -6.96
CA ILE A 37 7.04 16.98 -7.79
C ILE A 37 6.50 18.41 -7.63
N GLY A 38 6.34 18.86 -6.36
CA GLY A 38 5.82 20.17 -6.00
C GLY A 38 4.35 20.37 -6.36
N PHE A 39 3.45 20.41 -5.38
CA PHE A 39 2.00 20.51 -5.61
C PHE A 39 1.46 21.93 -5.36
N ASP A 40 0.55 22.39 -6.22
CA ASP A 40 -0.28 23.58 -6.03
C ASP A 40 -1.74 23.13 -6.05
N GLY A 41 -2.51 23.51 -5.04
CA GLY A 41 -3.90 23.08 -4.90
C GLY A 41 -4.81 23.54 -6.04
N LYS A 42 -4.44 24.58 -6.80
CA LYS A 42 -5.16 25.02 -8.01
C LYS A 42 -4.98 24.07 -9.20
N GLU A 43 -3.91 23.27 -9.20
CA GLU A 43 -3.61 22.31 -10.26
C GLU A 43 -4.21 20.93 -9.97
N ILE A 44 -4.66 20.67 -8.73
CA ILE A 44 -5.25 19.38 -8.33
C ILE A 44 -6.64 19.23 -8.93
N ASP A 45 -6.81 18.22 -9.78
CA ASP A 45 -8.10 17.88 -10.35
C ASP A 45 -8.91 16.97 -9.41
N VAL A 46 -10.02 17.49 -8.90
CA VAL A 46 -10.94 16.75 -8.01
C VAL A 46 -11.74 15.65 -8.74
N ARG A 47 -11.52 15.46 -10.04
CA ARG A 47 -12.04 14.38 -10.88
C ARG A 47 -10.92 13.57 -11.56
N PHE A 48 -9.67 13.72 -11.11
CA PHE A 48 -8.47 13.08 -11.63
C PHE A 48 -8.64 11.62 -12.10
N TYR A 49 -9.21 10.76 -11.24
CA TYR A 49 -9.36 9.34 -11.55
C TYR A 49 -10.61 9.09 -12.41
N MET A 50 -10.38 8.78 -13.69
CA MET A 50 -11.41 8.43 -14.68
C MET A 50 -12.58 9.43 -14.81
N ASP A 51 -12.29 10.73 -14.68
CA ASP A 51 -13.28 11.81 -14.68
C ASP A 51 -14.42 11.51 -13.70
N ASN A 52 -14.07 11.11 -12.47
CA ASN A 52 -15.04 10.76 -11.44
C ASN A 52 -14.65 11.34 -10.08
N GLN A 53 -15.56 12.14 -9.51
CA GLN A 53 -15.28 12.88 -8.28
C GLN A 53 -15.23 11.93 -7.08
N PHE A 54 -16.16 10.98 -6.99
CA PHE A 54 -16.19 10.05 -5.86
C PHE A 54 -14.98 9.10 -5.82
N ALA A 55 -14.57 8.55 -6.96
CA ALA A 55 -13.37 7.73 -7.04
C ALA A 55 -12.10 8.54 -6.74
N THR A 56 -12.03 9.79 -7.20
CA THR A 56 -10.94 10.71 -6.86
C THR A 56 -10.91 11.03 -5.36
N MET A 57 -12.07 11.23 -4.72
CA MET A 57 -12.18 11.37 -3.25
C MET A 57 -11.67 10.12 -2.51
N PHE A 58 -11.90 8.93 -3.05
CA PHE A 58 -11.34 7.72 -2.47
C PHE A 58 -9.80 7.75 -2.48
N PHE A 59 -9.17 8.08 -3.62
CA PHE A 59 -7.71 8.21 -3.70
C PHE A 59 -7.17 9.34 -2.82
N ALA A 60 -7.87 10.47 -2.74
CA ALA A 60 -7.54 11.56 -1.83
C ALA A 60 -7.61 11.12 -0.35
N THR A 61 -8.63 10.35 0.03
CA THR A 61 -8.73 9.77 1.39
C THR A 61 -7.61 8.79 1.65
N LEU A 62 -7.35 7.90 0.68
CA LEU A 62 -6.27 6.92 0.73
C LEU A 62 -4.92 7.61 0.91
N SER A 63 -4.61 8.66 0.15
CA SER A 63 -3.39 9.46 0.27
C SER A 63 -3.17 10.02 1.68
N VAL A 64 -4.23 10.47 2.36
CA VAL A 64 -4.11 10.96 3.76
C VAL A 64 -3.81 9.82 4.73
N PHE A 65 -4.40 8.64 4.54
CA PHE A 65 -4.21 7.52 5.45
C PHE A 65 -2.97 6.66 5.13
N LEU A 66 -2.50 6.66 3.88
CA LEU A 66 -1.26 6.02 3.45
C LEU A 66 -0.08 6.51 4.29
N THR A 67 0.03 7.82 4.54
CA THR A 67 1.15 8.36 5.34
C THR A 67 1.25 7.74 6.75
N TYR A 68 0.12 7.39 7.37
CA TYR A 68 0.12 6.70 8.67
C TYR A 68 0.38 5.19 8.56
N GLY A 69 0.04 4.58 7.41
CA GLY A 69 0.43 3.22 7.07
C GLY A 69 1.93 3.12 6.84
N GLU A 70 2.49 4.02 6.04
CA GLU A 70 3.92 4.15 5.75
C GLU A 70 4.71 4.44 7.06
N ASP A 71 4.21 5.31 7.95
CA ASP A 71 4.80 5.51 9.28
C ASP A 71 4.84 4.20 10.10
N LEU A 72 3.78 3.36 10.02
CA LEU A 72 3.76 2.05 10.69
C LEU A 72 4.80 1.11 10.07
N VAL A 73 4.88 1.08 8.74
CA VAL A 73 5.84 0.28 7.98
C VAL A 73 7.27 0.69 8.37
N ILE A 74 7.60 1.97 8.29
CA ILE A 74 8.92 2.52 8.61
C ILE A 74 9.32 2.18 10.05
N GLU A 75 8.46 2.47 11.03
CA GLU A 75 8.77 2.20 12.45
C GLU A 75 8.95 0.70 12.72
N THR A 76 8.12 -0.13 12.08
CA THR A 76 8.18 -1.59 12.24
C THR A 76 9.40 -2.17 11.56
N ALA A 77 9.69 -1.78 10.32
CA ALA A 77 10.85 -2.20 9.55
C ALA A 77 12.15 -1.78 10.25
N ARG A 78 12.23 -0.54 10.75
CA ARG A 78 13.40 -0.06 11.52
C ARG A 78 13.65 -0.90 12.77
N HIS A 79 12.60 -1.20 13.54
CA HIS A 79 12.71 -2.05 14.72
C HIS A 79 13.18 -3.46 14.36
N HIS A 80 12.61 -4.07 13.31
CA HIS A 80 12.85 -5.47 13.00
C HIS A 80 14.13 -5.72 12.20
N ARG A 81 14.60 -4.74 11.42
CA ARG A 81 15.83 -4.81 10.62
C ARG A 81 17.03 -5.25 11.43
N ASP A 82 17.13 -4.81 12.68
CA ASP A 82 18.29 -5.09 13.53
C ASP A 82 18.41 -6.57 13.91
N PHE A 83 17.31 -7.33 13.84
CA PHE A 83 17.29 -8.78 14.08
C PHE A 83 17.61 -9.63 12.84
N ILE A 84 17.70 -9.01 11.66
CA ILE A 84 17.97 -9.69 10.39
C ILE A 84 19.48 -9.93 10.25
N GLN A 85 19.89 -11.19 10.09
CA GLN A 85 21.30 -11.56 9.88
C GLN A 85 21.70 -11.58 8.41
N ASP A 86 20.77 -11.92 7.51
CA ASP A 86 21.05 -11.93 6.08
C ASP A 86 21.33 -10.50 5.58
N PRO A 87 22.52 -10.23 5.02
CA PRO A 87 22.94 -8.88 4.66
C PRO A 87 22.17 -8.33 3.45
N ILE A 88 21.67 -9.21 2.57
CA ILE A 88 20.86 -8.82 1.41
C ILE A 88 19.46 -8.42 1.86
N LEU A 89 18.78 -9.25 2.65
CA LEU A 89 17.46 -8.90 3.19
C LEU A 89 17.53 -7.63 4.05
N LYS A 90 18.57 -7.47 4.88
CA LYS A 90 18.80 -6.26 5.69
C LYS A 90 18.99 -5.02 4.80
N GLN A 91 19.67 -5.14 3.66
CA GLN A 91 19.84 -4.07 2.66
C GLN A 91 18.50 -3.73 1.98
N ARG A 92 17.70 -4.74 1.60
CA ARG A 92 16.38 -4.54 0.99
C ARG A 92 15.41 -3.86 1.94
N VAL A 93 15.38 -4.26 3.21
CA VAL A 93 14.59 -3.58 4.26
C VAL A 93 15.05 -2.14 4.48
N THR A 94 16.36 -1.87 4.39
CA THR A 94 16.88 -0.49 4.45
C THR A 94 16.39 0.36 3.27
N SER A 95 16.26 -0.26 2.09
CA SER A 95 15.78 0.40 0.88
C SER A 95 14.28 0.66 0.96
N LEU A 96 13.49 -0.31 1.43
CA LEU A 96 12.06 -0.15 1.75
C LEU A 96 11.82 1.02 2.70
N ILE A 97 12.55 1.08 3.83
CA ILE A 97 12.48 2.22 4.76
C ILE A 97 12.76 3.56 4.07
N GLY A 98 13.71 3.57 3.12
CA GLY A 98 14.09 4.75 2.37
C GLY A 98 13.00 5.20 1.39
N GLN A 99 12.47 4.28 0.58
CA GLN A 99 11.37 4.56 -0.36
C GLN A 99 10.12 5.03 0.38
N GLU A 100 9.72 4.34 1.45
CA GLU A 100 8.56 4.70 2.26
C GLU A 100 8.65 6.08 2.92
N ALA A 101 9.86 6.48 3.33
CA ALA A 101 10.08 7.82 3.85
C ALA A 101 9.88 8.91 2.77
N ILE A 102 10.17 8.61 1.50
CA ILE A 102 9.90 9.51 0.38
C ILE A 102 8.42 9.46 0.01
N HIS A 103 7.76 8.28 0.04
CA HIS A 103 6.31 8.15 -0.19
C HIS A 103 5.56 9.07 0.78
N SER A 104 5.83 8.93 2.08
CA SER A 104 5.19 9.72 3.14
C SER A 104 5.43 11.21 2.98
N LYS A 105 6.65 11.61 2.57
CA LYS A 105 6.95 13.02 2.28
C LYS A 105 6.10 13.55 1.13
N LEU A 106 6.08 12.88 -0.03
CA LEU A 106 5.37 13.39 -1.21
C LEU A 106 3.85 13.31 -1.07
N HIS A 107 3.32 12.27 -0.41
CA HIS A 107 1.91 12.22 -0.04
C HIS A 107 1.55 13.34 0.92
N ASN A 108 2.39 13.69 1.91
CA ASN A 108 2.13 14.84 2.76
C ASN A 108 2.14 16.17 2.01
N GLU A 109 3.06 16.38 1.07
CA GLU A 109 3.07 17.58 0.21
C GLU A 109 1.80 17.65 -0.65
N TYR A 110 1.35 16.53 -1.24
CA TYR A 110 0.10 16.46 -1.99
C TYR A 110 -1.11 16.74 -1.10
N ASN A 111 -1.15 16.12 0.10
CA ASN A 111 -2.22 16.31 1.07
C ASN A 111 -2.27 17.76 1.58
N ASP A 112 -1.13 18.45 1.69
CA ASP A 112 -1.08 19.87 2.05
C ASP A 112 -1.77 20.73 0.98
N ALA A 113 -1.44 20.52 -0.30
CA ALA A 113 -2.06 21.22 -1.43
C ALA A 113 -3.54 20.87 -1.61
N LEU A 114 -3.93 19.63 -1.30
CA LEU A 114 -5.30 19.15 -1.40
C LEU A 114 -6.29 19.94 -0.51
N GLN A 115 -5.80 20.60 0.55
CA GLN A 115 -6.62 21.47 1.40
C GLN A 115 -7.28 22.62 0.64
N ASP A 116 -6.63 23.15 -0.41
CA ASP A 116 -7.17 24.24 -1.23
C ASP A 116 -8.37 23.79 -2.07
N THR A 117 -8.60 22.48 -2.19
CA THR A 117 -9.76 21.91 -2.90
C THR A 117 -11.00 21.75 -2.00
N GLU A 118 -10.97 22.28 -0.77
CA GLU A 118 -12.00 22.11 0.27
C GLU A 118 -12.10 20.65 0.78
N TYR A 119 -11.03 19.87 0.62
CA TYR A 119 -10.94 18.52 1.15
C TYR A 119 -10.67 18.55 2.67
N PRO A 120 -11.32 17.70 3.50
CA PRO A 120 -11.20 17.74 4.96
C PRO A 120 -9.88 17.13 5.51
N VAL A 121 -8.74 17.46 4.91
CA VAL A 121 -7.42 16.88 5.25
C VAL A 121 -7.09 17.09 6.72
N ALA A 122 -7.30 18.28 7.28
CA ALA A 122 -7.01 18.59 8.68
C ALA A 122 -7.77 17.66 9.65
N LEU A 123 -9.06 17.42 9.38
CA LEU A 123 -9.87 16.50 10.18
C LEU A 123 -9.36 15.06 10.05
N TYR A 124 -9.04 14.61 8.84
CA TYR A 124 -8.59 13.24 8.61
C TYR A 124 -7.19 13.00 9.18
N ARG A 125 -6.30 14.00 9.15
CA ARG A 125 -5.03 13.96 9.87
C ARG A 125 -5.22 13.92 11.38
N PHE A 126 -6.18 14.67 11.92
CA PHE A 126 -6.53 14.57 13.34
C PHE A 126 -6.99 13.14 13.68
N LEU A 127 -7.93 12.56 12.93
CA LEU A 127 -8.40 11.20 13.17
C LEU A 127 -7.29 10.15 13.00
N GLY A 128 -6.54 10.23 11.90
CA GLY A 128 -5.46 9.32 11.56
C GLY A 128 -4.32 9.34 12.58
N SER A 129 -3.85 10.52 12.95
CA SER A 129 -2.80 10.69 13.97
C SER A 129 -3.19 10.13 15.34
N ASN A 130 -4.44 10.34 15.78
CA ASN A 130 -4.94 9.75 17.02
C ASN A 130 -5.07 8.23 16.92
N PHE A 131 -5.60 7.70 15.82
CA PHE A 131 -5.71 6.26 15.60
C PHE A 131 -4.34 5.59 15.58
N PHE A 132 -3.38 6.17 14.84
CA PHE A 132 -2.00 5.71 14.79
C PHE A 132 -1.36 5.68 16.19
N LYS A 133 -1.43 6.80 16.93
CA LYS A 133 -0.80 6.95 18.25
C LYS A 133 -1.40 6.04 19.33
N TYR A 134 -2.73 5.93 19.36
CA TYR A 134 -3.45 5.24 20.45
C TYR A 134 -3.82 3.79 20.12
N VAL A 135 -3.77 3.39 18.85
CA VAL A 135 -4.08 2.02 18.40
C VAL A 135 -2.85 1.35 17.81
N PHE A 136 -2.38 1.78 16.64
CA PHE A 136 -1.32 1.07 15.90
C PHE A 136 0.01 1.00 16.67
N LEU A 137 0.47 2.11 17.26
CA LEU A 137 1.70 2.13 18.05
C LEU A 137 1.61 1.34 19.37
N LYS A 138 0.40 0.98 19.81
CA LYS A 138 0.17 0.19 21.03
C LYS A 138 0.16 -1.31 20.79
N PHE A 139 0.11 -1.75 19.53
CA PHE A 139 0.20 -3.16 19.22
C PHE A 139 1.60 -3.73 19.54
N PRO A 140 1.66 -5.00 19.98
CA PRO A 140 2.94 -5.68 20.20
C PRO A 140 3.70 -5.82 18.87
N GLN A 141 5.04 -5.80 18.94
CA GLN A 141 5.91 -5.81 17.75
C GLN A 141 5.60 -6.95 16.76
N PRO A 142 5.33 -8.21 17.18
CA PRO A 142 4.93 -9.26 16.26
C PRO A 142 3.65 -8.98 15.46
N LEU A 143 2.67 -8.30 16.08
CA LEU A 143 1.44 -7.91 15.39
C LEU A 143 1.68 -6.75 14.43
N LYS A 144 2.52 -5.78 14.80
CA LYS A 144 2.92 -4.70 13.88
C LYS A 144 3.67 -5.26 12.67
N LEU A 145 4.57 -6.23 12.86
CA LEU A 145 5.25 -6.90 11.76
C LEU A 145 4.27 -7.65 10.85
N SER A 146 3.27 -8.31 11.42
CA SER A 146 2.20 -8.95 10.66
C SER A 146 1.35 -7.93 9.87
N MET A 147 1.04 -6.79 10.49
CA MET A 147 0.29 -5.71 9.84
C MET A 147 1.10 -5.05 8.73
N MET A 148 2.41 -4.84 8.90
CA MET A 148 3.32 -4.35 7.86
C MET A 148 3.23 -5.26 6.63
N ALA A 149 3.45 -6.58 6.80
CA ALA A 149 3.33 -7.54 5.70
C ALA A 149 1.93 -7.57 5.06
N GLY A 150 0.87 -7.36 5.85
CA GLY A 150 -0.49 -7.22 5.35
C GLY A 150 -0.70 -5.97 4.50
N ILE A 151 -0.28 -4.79 4.99
CA ILE A 151 -0.39 -3.49 4.28
C ILE A 151 0.32 -3.56 2.94
N GLU A 152 1.57 -4.04 2.96
CA GLU A 152 2.45 -4.19 1.79
C GLU A 152 1.86 -5.15 0.75
N HIS A 153 1.16 -6.20 1.19
CA HIS A 153 0.40 -7.05 0.27
C HIS A 153 -0.75 -6.28 -0.39
N PHE A 154 -1.52 -5.47 0.37
CA PHE A 154 -2.59 -4.65 -0.21
C PHE A 154 -2.07 -3.62 -1.21
N THR A 155 -0.98 -2.93 -0.88
CA THR A 155 -0.39 -1.91 -1.74
C THR A 155 0.27 -2.53 -2.97
N ALA A 156 0.90 -3.70 -2.86
CA ALA A 156 1.40 -4.45 -4.01
C ALA A 156 0.28 -4.90 -4.96
N VAL A 157 -0.86 -5.37 -4.45
CA VAL A 157 -2.02 -5.73 -5.29
C VAL A 157 -2.64 -4.50 -5.94
N LEU A 158 -2.74 -3.39 -5.22
CA LEU A 158 -3.17 -2.10 -5.77
C LEU A 158 -2.21 -1.65 -6.89
N ALA A 159 -0.91 -1.74 -6.66
CA ALA A 159 0.13 -1.40 -7.62
C ALA A 159 0.01 -2.22 -8.90
N GLU A 160 -0.11 -3.55 -8.79
CA GLU A 160 -0.30 -4.42 -9.95
C GLU A 160 -1.56 -4.05 -10.75
N TYR A 161 -2.69 -3.83 -10.07
CA TYR A 161 -3.92 -3.38 -10.73
C TYR A 161 -3.69 -2.06 -11.47
N MET A 162 -3.09 -1.08 -10.80
CA MET A 162 -2.86 0.24 -11.38
C MET A 162 -1.90 0.22 -12.55
N MET A 163 -0.86 -0.63 -12.49
CA MET A 163 0.06 -0.84 -13.60
C MET A 163 -0.64 -1.44 -14.83
N LYS A 164 -1.53 -2.43 -14.62
CA LYS A 164 -2.34 -3.02 -15.69
C LYS A 164 -3.39 -2.05 -16.26
N HIS A 165 -3.80 -1.04 -15.48
CA HIS A 165 -4.86 -0.09 -15.83
C HIS A 165 -4.38 1.35 -15.93
N GLU A 166 -3.12 1.55 -16.33
CA GLU A 166 -2.46 2.86 -16.34
C GLU A 166 -3.24 3.98 -17.04
N LYS A 167 -4.00 3.62 -18.09
CA LYS A 167 -4.90 4.51 -18.85
C LYS A 167 -5.91 5.26 -17.97
N ASN A 168 -6.25 4.71 -16.80
CA ASN A 168 -7.21 5.31 -15.87
C ASN A 168 -6.71 6.64 -15.30
N PHE A 169 -5.39 6.89 -15.28
CA PHE A 169 -4.76 8.14 -14.84
C PHE A 169 -4.64 9.22 -15.93
N TYR A 170 -5.05 8.92 -17.17
CA TYR A 170 -4.92 9.83 -18.31
C TYR A 170 -6.24 10.50 -18.73
N TYR A 171 -7.28 10.40 -17.88
CA TYR A 171 -8.53 11.16 -18.06
C TYR A 171 -8.43 12.62 -17.60
N SER A 172 -7.31 13.00 -17.00
CA SER A 172 -7.03 14.32 -16.47
C SER A 172 -5.65 14.80 -16.91
N ASP A 173 -5.52 16.11 -17.10
CA ASP A 173 -4.24 16.76 -17.43
C ASP A 173 -3.37 17.01 -16.19
N ASP A 174 -3.83 16.64 -14.99
CA ASP A 174 -3.07 16.72 -13.74
C ASP A 174 -1.87 15.74 -13.74
N ALA A 175 -0.77 16.23 -14.32
CA ALA A 175 0.45 15.47 -14.50
C ALA A 175 1.16 15.16 -13.17
N LYS A 176 0.96 15.98 -12.14
CA LYS A 176 1.64 15.83 -10.83
C LYS A 176 0.96 14.76 -9.99
N SER A 177 -0.38 14.74 -9.93
CA SER A 177 -1.12 13.63 -9.30
C SER A 177 -0.83 12.31 -10.01
N ARG A 178 -0.76 12.33 -11.35
CA ARG A 178 -0.35 11.15 -12.13
C ARG A 178 1.07 10.69 -11.79
N ALA A 179 2.03 11.62 -11.70
CA ALA A 179 3.41 11.29 -11.34
C ALA A 179 3.49 10.66 -9.95
N LEU A 180 2.81 11.24 -8.95
CA LEU A 180 2.77 10.72 -7.58
C LEU A 180 2.26 9.29 -7.53
N TRP A 181 1.06 9.03 -8.07
CA TRP A 181 0.46 7.71 -8.00
C TRP A 181 1.23 6.68 -8.83
N MET A 182 1.64 7.00 -10.06
CA MET A 182 2.38 6.04 -10.89
C MET A 182 3.76 5.71 -10.32
N TRP A 183 4.45 6.68 -9.70
CA TRP A 183 5.70 6.43 -8.98
C TRP A 183 5.49 5.54 -7.75
N HIS A 184 4.49 5.85 -6.93
CA HIS A 184 4.22 5.05 -5.74
C HIS A 184 3.91 3.59 -6.13
N MET A 185 3.05 3.36 -7.13
CA MET A 185 2.74 2.00 -7.60
C MET A 185 3.97 1.26 -8.16
N LEU A 186 4.93 1.97 -8.76
CA LEU A 186 6.19 1.37 -9.18
C LEU A 186 6.97 0.81 -7.99
N GLU A 187 7.09 1.58 -6.90
CA GLU A 187 7.88 1.20 -5.73
C GLU A 187 7.16 0.18 -4.83
N GLU A 188 5.84 0.25 -4.65
CA GLU A 188 5.10 -0.79 -3.92
C GLU A 188 5.22 -2.19 -4.56
N SER A 189 5.35 -2.25 -5.89
CA SER A 189 5.63 -3.53 -6.56
C SER A 189 7.05 -4.06 -6.24
N GLU A 190 7.99 -3.21 -5.83
CA GLU A 190 9.34 -3.59 -5.38
C GLU A 190 9.34 -4.07 -3.92
N HIS A 191 8.37 -3.64 -3.10
CA HIS A 191 8.27 -3.98 -1.67
C HIS A 191 7.60 -5.33 -1.40
N LYS A 192 6.71 -5.74 -2.31
CA LYS A 192 5.80 -6.91 -2.23
C LYS A 192 6.33 -8.12 -1.46
N ASP A 193 7.54 -8.60 -1.76
CA ASP A 193 8.11 -9.79 -1.09
C ASP A 193 8.91 -9.45 0.18
N ILE A 194 9.45 -8.24 0.32
CA ILE A 194 10.33 -7.84 1.42
C ILE A 194 9.60 -7.96 2.76
N ALA A 195 8.43 -7.34 2.89
CA ALA A 195 7.71 -7.33 4.16
C ALA A 195 7.24 -8.73 4.58
N TYR A 196 6.81 -9.54 3.60
CA TYR A 196 6.45 -10.93 3.81
C TYR A 196 7.64 -11.77 4.25
N ASP A 197 8.77 -11.68 3.56
CA ASP A 197 10.00 -12.42 3.87
C ASP A 197 10.52 -12.10 5.27
N VAL A 198 10.47 -10.82 5.69
CA VAL A 198 10.83 -10.42 7.06
C VAL A 198 9.87 -11.03 8.09
N TYR A 199 8.56 -11.01 7.83
CA TYR A 199 7.57 -11.62 8.72
C TYR A 199 7.81 -13.12 8.89
N GLN A 200 8.08 -13.81 7.78
CA GLN A 200 8.33 -15.25 7.76
C GLN A 200 9.63 -15.61 8.48
N LEU A 201 10.69 -14.83 8.26
CA LEU A 201 11.99 -15.02 8.91
C LEU A 201 11.93 -14.83 10.44
N LEU A 202 11.26 -13.76 10.91
CA LEU A 202 11.32 -13.36 12.32
C LEU A 202 10.17 -13.92 13.17
N ASN A 203 9.05 -14.32 12.56
CA ASN A 203 7.88 -14.80 13.29
C ASN A 203 7.25 -16.06 12.71
N GLY A 204 6.90 -16.06 11.42
CA GLY A 204 6.36 -17.23 10.69
C GLY A 204 5.02 -17.79 11.19
N SER A 205 4.34 -17.16 12.15
CA SER A 205 3.11 -17.68 12.75
C SER A 205 1.88 -17.41 11.87
N TYR A 206 1.39 -18.42 11.15
CA TYR A 206 0.23 -18.26 10.28
C TYR A 206 -1.01 -17.58 10.92
N PRO A 207 -1.47 -17.95 12.13
CA PRO A 207 -2.60 -17.26 12.77
C PRO A 207 -2.34 -15.77 13.02
N LEU A 208 -1.11 -15.41 13.39
CA LEU A 208 -0.73 -14.02 13.60
C LEU A 208 -0.62 -13.28 12.25
N ARG A 209 -0.10 -13.93 11.20
CA ARG A 209 -0.07 -13.43 9.82
C ARG A 209 -1.47 -13.05 9.34
N ALA A 210 -2.42 -13.96 9.50
CA ALA A 210 -3.83 -13.74 9.16
C ALA A 210 -4.44 -12.60 9.99
N SER A 211 -4.08 -12.50 11.28
CA SER A 211 -4.60 -11.42 12.15
C SER A 211 -4.16 -10.03 11.69
N GLY A 212 -2.88 -9.85 11.34
CA GLY A 212 -2.38 -8.57 10.79
C GLY A 212 -3.00 -8.24 9.43
N PHE A 213 -3.18 -9.26 8.58
CA PHE A 213 -3.91 -9.11 7.31
C PHE A 213 -5.35 -8.61 7.52
N PHE A 214 -6.13 -9.19 8.44
CA PHE A 214 -7.50 -8.75 8.66
C PHE A 214 -7.57 -7.33 9.25
N LEU A 215 -6.58 -6.90 10.03
CA LEU A 215 -6.47 -5.51 10.49
C LEU A 215 -6.18 -4.55 9.33
N ALA A 216 -5.27 -4.93 8.42
CA ALA A 216 -4.99 -4.18 7.20
C ALA A 216 -6.23 -4.11 6.28
N LEU A 217 -6.89 -5.25 6.03
CA LEU A 217 -8.15 -5.36 5.27
C LEU A 217 -9.23 -4.45 5.84
N PHE A 218 -9.47 -4.52 7.16
CA PHE A 218 -10.49 -3.70 7.82
C PHE A 218 -10.17 -2.21 7.73
N THR A 219 -8.90 -1.84 7.81
CA THR A 219 -8.48 -0.44 7.69
C THR A 219 -8.66 0.06 6.25
N ILE A 220 -8.12 -0.67 5.26
CA ILE A 220 -8.04 -0.25 3.86
C ILE A 220 -9.38 -0.39 3.14
N LEU A 221 -10.13 -1.47 3.38
CA LEU A 221 -11.41 -1.75 2.72
C LEU A 221 -12.64 -1.50 3.62
N GLY A 222 -12.44 -1.07 4.87
CA GLY A 222 -13.51 -0.70 5.79
C GLY A 222 -13.44 0.77 6.20
N LEU A 223 -12.42 1.16 6.95
CA LEU A 223 -12.31 2.52 7.51
C LEU A 223 -12.06 3.61 6.46
N ILE A 224 -11.16 3.40 5.50
CA ILE A 224 -10.88 4.38 4.43
C ILE A 224 -12.12 4.63 3.55
N PRO A 225 -12.84 3.60 3.06
CA PRO A 225 -14.08 3.82 2.32
C PRO A 225 -15.16 4.48 3.18
N ALA A 226 -15.31 4.07 4.44
CA ALA A 226 -16.27 4.67 5.35
C ALA A 226 -15.99 6.16 5.58
N THR A 227 -14.73 6.55 5.78
CA THR A 227 -14.34 7.96 5.90
C THR A 227 -14.55 8.72 4.59
N THR A 228 -14.24 8.12 3.43
CA THR A 228 -14.51 8.69 2.10
C THR A 228 -15.99 9.09 1.93
N LEU A 229 -16.92 8.28 2.46
CA LEU A 229 -18.37 8.57 2.40
C LEU A 229 -18.77 9.85 3.16
N PHE A 230 -17.97 10.32 4.12
CA PHE A 230 -18.22 11.58 4.83
C PHE A 230 -17.67 12.81 4.09
N VAL A 231 -16.76 12.65 3.12
CA VAL A 231 -16.17 13.78 2.38
C VAL A 231 -17.24 14.69 1.76
N PRO A 232 -18.27 14.19 1.05
CA PRO A 232 -19.29 15.06 0.45
C PRO A 232 -20.07 15.89 1.48
N VAL A 233 -20.34 15.32 2.65
CA VAL A 233 -21.04 15.99 3.75
C VAL A 233 -20.20 17.13 4.32
N LEU A 234 -18.89 16.91 4.46
CA LEU A 234 -17.94 17.86 5.04
C LEU A 234 -17.52 18.96 4.05
N ARG A 235 -17.47 18.64 2.75
CA ARG A 235 -17.01 19.53 1.68
C ARG A 235 -18.15 20.36 1.08
N LYS A 236 -19.14 19.71 0.46
CA LYS A 236 -20.22 20.36 -0.30
C LYS A 236 -21.54 19.58 -0.14
N PRO A 237 -22.20 19.64 1.03
CA PRO A 237 -23.39 18.83 1.31
C PRO A 237 -24.55 19.10 0.33
N GLN A 238 -24.63 20.32 -0.22
CA GLN A 238 -25.62 20.68 -1.22
C GLN A 238 -25.51 19.89 -2.54
N GLU A 239 -24.32 19.41 -2.93
CA GLU A 239 -24.16 18.59 -4.15
C GLU A 239 -24.93 17.28 -4.04
N MET A 240 -25.06 16.75 -2.81
CA MET A 240 -25.76 15.49 -2.51
C MET A 240 -27.28 15.57 -2.75
N LEU A 241 -27.85 16.76 -2.93
CA LEU A 241 -29.26 16.95 -3.28
C LEU A 241 -29.53 16.67 -4.77
N THR A 242 -28.48 16.54 -5.59
CA THR A 242 -28.61 16.42 -7.05
C THR A 242 -28.56 14.96 -7.53
N ARG A 243 -29.34 14.63 -8.56
CA ARG A 243 -29.24 13.32 -9.24
C ARG A 243 -27.87 13.09 -9.88
N LYS A 244 -27.19 14.17 -10.31
CA LYS A 244 -25.85 14.13 -10.90
C LYS A 244 -24.85 13.54 -9.92
N PHE A 245 -24.88 14.01 -8.67
CA PHE A 245 -24.00 13.50 -7.61
C PHE A 245 -24.18 12.00 -7.39
N TRP A 246 -25.41 11.51 -7.20
CA TRP A 246 -25.64 10.08 -6.94
C TRP A 246 -25.27 9.18 -8.13
N LYS A 247 -25.41 9.67 -9.36
CA LYS A 247 -24.93 8.96 -10.56
C LYS A 247 -23.39 8.88 -10.58
N ASP A 248 -22.71 9.98 -10.24
CA ASP A 248 -21.24 10.02 -10.16
C ASP A 248 -20.73 9.13 -9.02
N ALA A 249 -21.37 9.17 -7.85
CA ALA A 249 -21.05 8.33 -6.70
C ALA A 249 -21.27 6.83 -6.99
N GLY A 250 -22.40 6.47 -7.62
CA GLY A 250 -22.67 5.08 -8.01
C GLY A 250 -21.63 4.54 -9.00
N ARG A 251 -21.23 5.35 -10.01
CA ARG A 251 -20.12 5.00 -10.91
C ARG A 251 -18.81 4.89 -10.14
N GLY A 252 -18.51 5.83 -9.24
CA GLY A 252 -17.29 5.84 -8.45
C GLY A 252 -17.15 4.61 -7.55
N VAL A 253 -18.23 4.22 -6.85
CA VAL A 253 -18.28 2.95 -6.10
C VAL A 253 -18.02 1.77 -7.03
N GLY A 254 -18.57 1.75 -8.24
CA GLY A 254 -18.28 0.73 -9.25
C GLY A 254 -16.81 0.72 -9.70
N LEU A 255 -16.16 1.88 -9.82
CA LEU A 255 -14.74 1.99 -10.16
C LEU A 255 -13.81 1.49 -9.06
N ILE A 256 -14.23 1.56 -7.79
CA ILE A 256 -13.41 1.09 -6.65
C ILE A 256 -13.74 -0.36 -6.28
N PHE A 257 -15.02 -0.73 -6.25
CA PHE A 257 -15.51 -2.01 -5.70
C PHE A 257 -16.27 -2.88 -6.71
N GLY A 258 -16.36 -2.48 -7.97
CA GLY A 258 -16.99 -3.29 -9.01
C GLY A 258 -16.26 -4.63 -9.22
N PRO A 259 -16.97 -5.75 -9.39
CA PRO A 259 -16.35 -7.09 -9.43
C PRO A 259 -15.58 -7.39 -10.71
N LYS A 260 -15.80 -6.61 -11.79
CA LYS A 260 -15.16 -6.85 -13.10
C LYS A 260 -13.93 -5.98 -13.30
N ASP A 261 -14.10 -4.66 -13.16
CA ASP A 261 -13.06 -3.68 -13.49
C ASP A 261 -12.75 -2.75 -12.30
N GLY A 262 -13.33 -2.98 -11.11
CA GLY A 262 -13.12 -2.13 -9.95
C GLY A 262 -11.81 -2.43 -9.24
N VAL A 263 -11.12 -1.40 -8.73
CA VAL A 263 -9.78 -1.51 -8.12
C VAL A 263 -9.65 -2.67 -7.12
N PHE A 264 -10.51 -2.72 -6.09
CA PHE A 264 -10.50 -3.76 -5.06
C PHE A 264 -11.52 -4.87 -5.33
N GLY A 265 -12.60 -4.56 -6.05
CA GLY A 265 -13.64 -5.54 -6.38
C GLY A 265 -13.13 -6.62 -7.33
N SER A 266 -12.36 -6.25 -8.34
CA SER A 266 -11.79 -7.19 -9.33
C SER A 266 -10.55 -7.93 -8.82
N THR A 267 -9.84 -7.37 -7.84
CA THR A 267 -8.62 -7.94 -7.24
C THR A 267 -8.86 -8.69 -5.93
N ILE A 268 -10.11 -8.81 -5.46
CA ILE A 268 -10.40 -9.42 -4.16
C ILE A 268 -9.89 -10.85 -4.02
N GLY A 269 -9.85 -11.62 -5.12
CA GLY A 269 -9.25 -12.96 -5.13
C GLY A 269 -7.76 -12.93 -4.79
N GLN A 270 -7.01 -12.06 -5.47
CA GLN A 270 -5.57 -11.85 -5.23
C GLN A 270 -5.28 -11.28 -3.83
N ILE A 271 -6.14 -10.39 -3.33
CA ILE A 271 -6.08 -9.90 -1.95
C ILE A 271 -6.19 -11.08 -0.97
N LEU A 272 -7.17 -11.96 -1.16
CA LEU A 272 -7.44 -13.09 -0.28
C LEU A 272 -6.44 -14.25 -0.41
N ASP A 273 -5.67 -14.32 -1.51
CA ASP A 273 -4.60 -15.32 -1.67
C ASP A 273 -3.57 -15.27 -0.53
N TYR A 274 -3.38 -14.13 0.12
CA TYR A 274 -2.52 -13.96 1.31
C TYR A 274 -2.87 -14.93 2.46
N LEU A 275 -4.13 -15.35 2.53
CA LEU A 275 -4.63 -16.31 3.51
C LEU A 275 -4.32 -17.78 3.13
N ARG A 276 -3.75 -18.06 1.96
CA ARG A 276 -3.31 -19.43 1.65
C ARG A 276 -2.14 -19.82 2.56
N PRO A 277 -2.14 -21.04 3.15
CA PRO A 277 -1.02 -21.50 3.97
C PRO A 277 0.32 -21.57 3.23
N ASP A 278 0.29 -21.77 1.91
CA ASP A 278 1.48 -21.84 1.04
C ASP A 278 1.69 -20.58 0.20
N PHE A 279 1.01 -19.49 0.53
CA PHE A 279 1.15 -18.22 -0.17
C PHE A 279 2.60 -17.73 -0.18
N HIS A 280 3.03 -17.19 -1.30
CA HIS A 280 4.14 -16.24 -1.36
C HIS A 280 3.75 -15.08 -2.29
N PRO A 281 4.11 -13.82 -1.99
CA PRO A 281 3.73 -12.69 -2.85
C PRO A 281 4.20 -12.82 -4.31
N ASN A 282 5.30 -13.54 -4.55
CA ASN A 282 5.81 -13.86 -5.90
C ASN A 282 5.02 -14.94 -6.65
N ASP A 283 3.98 -15.55 -6.07
CA ASP A 283 3.01 -16.37 -6.82
C ASP A 283 2.31 -15.53 -7.90
N HIS A 284 2.23 -14.21 -7.69
CA HIS A 284 1.79 -13.23 -8.68
C HIS A 284 3.02 -12.54 -9.27
N ASP A 285 3.52 -13.03 -10.41
CA ASP A 285 4.70 -12.45 -11.05
C ASP A 285 4.38 -11.12 -11.72
N THR A 286 5.03 -10.06 -11.24
CA THR A 286 4.90 -8.68 -11.73
C THR A 286 6.15 -8.18 -12.45
N THR A 287 7.14 -9.05 -12.69
CA THR A 287 8.46 -8.66 -13.22
C THR A 287 8.36 -7.92 -14.56
N GLU A 288 7.60 -8.46 -15.52
CA GLU A 288 7.43 -7.81 -16.83
C GLU A 288 6.74 -6.44 -16.73
N TYR A 289 5.71 -6.32 -15.87
CA TYR A 289 5.01 -5.06 -15.64
C TYR A 289 5.92 -4.03 -14.97
N LEU A 290 6.70 -4.46 -13.98
CA LEU A 290 7.65 -3.62 -13.27
C LEU A 290 8.72 -3.07 -14.23
N GLU A 291 9.31 -3.92 -15.07
CA GLU A 291 10.30 -3.48 -16.07
C GLU A 291 9.70 -2.54 -17.11
N TYR A 292 8.48 -2.81 -17.59
CA TYR A 292 7.76 -1.88 -18.47
C TYR A 292 7.53 -0.52 -17.78
N TYR A 293 7.06 -0.52 -16.53
CA TYR A 293 6.79 0.70 -15.77
C TYR A 293 8.06 1.50 -15.47
N LYS A 294 9.15 0.84 -15.08
CA LYS A 294 10.46 1.49 -14.89
C LYS A 294 10.89 2.22 -16.15
N ASN A 295 10.90 1.51 -17.28
CA ASN A 295 11.29 2.09 -18.56
C ASN A 295 10.38 3.25 -18.95
N LYS A 296 9.06 3.08 -18.84
CA LYS A 296 8.09 4.09 -19.22
C LYS A 296 8.15 5.35 -18.36
N LEU A 297 8.31 5.19 -17.05
CA LEU A 297 8.25 6.31 -16.12
C LEU A 297 9.57 7.08 -16.06
N LEU A 298 10.71 6.38 -16.06
CA LEU A 298 12.04 6.98 -15.88
C LEU A 298 12.68 7.49 -17.17
N SER A 299 12.26 7.00 -18.35
CA SER A 299 12.79 7.48 -19.63
C SER A 299 12.33 8.91 -19.96
N GLU A 300 13.01 9.56 -20.90
CA GLU A 300 12.63 10.88 -21.40
C GLU A 300 11.16 10.91 -21.86
N GLY A 301 10.40 11.90 -21.38
CA GLY A 301 8.96 12.01 -21.62
C GLY A 301 8.07 11.15 -20.70
N GLY A 302 8.66 10.33 -19.82
CA GLY A 302 7.93 9.56 -18.81
C GLY A 302 7.29 10.43 -17.73
N ALA A 303 6.24 9.93 -17.07
CA ALA A 303 5.45 10.73 -16.14
C ALA A 303 6.21 11.22 -14.90
N ILE A 304 7.32 10.56 -14.53
CA ILE A 304 8.12 10.93 -13.35
C ILE A 304 9.46 11.55 -13.72
N ALA A 305 9.90 11.40 -14.97
CA ALA A 305 11.19 11.92 -15.46
C ALA A 305 11.39 13.44 -15.22
N PRO A 306 10.39 14.32 -15.40
CA PRO A 306 10.55 15.75 -15.11
C PRO A 306 10.82 16.08 -13.64
N TYR A 307 10.47 15.17 -12.73
CA TYR A 307 10.53 15.38 -11.28
C TYR A 307 11.66 14.59 -10.63
N PHE A 308 12.40 13.77 -11.40
CA PHE A 308 13.43 12.89 -10.88
C PHE A 308 14.68 13.67 -10.46
N VAL A 309 15.14 13.43 -9.24
CA VAL A 309 16.30 14.13 -8.65
C VAL A 309 17.53 13.24 -8.65
N LYS A 310 17.41 12.04 -8.06
CA LYS A 310 18.50 11.07 -7.94
C LYS A 310 17.98 9.71 -7.54
N GLU A 311 18.80 8.70 -7.77
CA GLU A 311 18.60 7.33 -7.30
C GLU A 311 19.84 6.88 -6.52
N LEU A 312 19.63 6.14 -5.42
CA LEU A 312 20.72 5.56 -4.64
C LEU A 312 20.34 4.15 -4.15
N THR A 313 21.30 3.23 -4.21
CA THR A 313 21.14 1.89 -3.64
C THR A 313 22.02 1.79 -2.39
N PRO A 314 21.45 1.57 -1.20
CA PRO A 314 22.24 1.33 0.00
C PRO A 314 23.21 0.16 -0.21
N PRO A 315 24.49 0.26 0.20
CA PRO A 315 25.43 -0.84 0.03
C PRO A 315 25.05 -2.02 0.93
N VAL A 316 25.32 -3.23 0.45
CA VAL A 316 25.25 -4.44 1.28
C VAL A 316 26.33 -4.34 2.35
N ARG A 317 25.95 -4.43 3.63
CA ARG A 317 26.88 -4.43 4.75
C ARG A 317 26.91 -5.84 5.34
N MET A 318 28.07 -6.50 5.23
CA MET A 318 28.35 -7.71 6.00
C MET A 318 28.42 -7.29 7.48
N SER A 319 27.59 -7.93 8.32
CA SER A 319 27.50 -7.66 9.77
C SER A 319 28.83 -7.87 10.49
#